data_AF-A0A7C4HJS2-F1
#
_entry.id   AF-A0A7C4HJS2-F1
#
_cell.length_a   1.000
_cell.length_b   1.000
_cell.length_c   1.000
_cell.angle_alpha   90.00
_cell.angle_beta   90.00
_cell.angle_gamma   90.00
#
_symmetry.space_group_name_H-M   'P 1'
#
loop_
_entity.id
_entity.type
_entity.pdbx_description
1 polymer ?
#
loop_
_entity_poly.entity_id
_entity_poly.type
_entity_poly.pdbx_seq_one_letter_code
_entity_poly.pdbx_strand_id
1 'polypeptide(L)' 'IVAGKEVWMEIVKKAPDFLEEGGSLQIVAYHNKGGSRIKAYMREVFGNVDELCKTGGIRVYISVKGLREDEDNT' A
#
# COMPACT_ATOMS: atom_id res chain seq x y z
N ILE A 1 9.45 -17.51 -7.33
CA ILE A 1 9.59 -16.13 -6.81
C ILE A 1 9.99 -15.23 -7.97
N VAL A 2 9.29 -14.13 -8.23
CA VAL A 2 9.76 -13.11 -9.20
C VAL A 2 10.61 -12.10 -8.43
N ALA A 3 11.78 -11.73 -8.95
CA ALA A 3 12.83 -11.01 -8.21
C ALA A 3 12.36 -9.71 -7.52
N GLY A 4 11.36 -9.00 -8.07
CA GLY A 4 10.83 -7.79 -7.46
C GLY A 4 9.82 -8.01 -6.33
N LYS A 5 9.22 -9.20 -6.21
CA LYS A 5 8.09 -9.43 -5.28
C LYS A 5 8.52 -9.37 -3.81
N GLU A 6 9.59 -10.05 -3.47
CA GLU A 6 10.11 -10.09 -2.10
C GLU A 6 10.53 -8.70 -1.64
N VAL A 7 11.14 -7.92 -2.53
CA VAL A 7 11.58 -6.56 -2.25
C VAL A 7 10.42 -5.65 -1.86
N TRP A 8 9.38 -5.53 -2.70
CA TRP A 8 8.26 -4.63 -2.36
C TRP A 8 7.45 -5.14 -1.18
N MET A 9 7.33 -6.46 -0.99
CA MET A 9 6.66 -7.02 0.18
C MET A 9 7.42 -6.68 1.47
N GLU A 10 8.74 -6.84 1.50
CA GLU A 10 9.54 -6.47 2.67
C GLU A 10 9.48 -4.97 2.97
N ILE A 11 9.44 -4.11 1.94
CA ILE A 11 9.24 -2.66 2.11
C ILE A 11 7.89 -2.40 2.80
N VAL A 12 6.79 -2.93 2.26
CA VAL A 12 5.44 -2.71 2.80
C VAL A 12 5.35 -3.24 4.23
N LYS A 13 5.85 -4.45 4.47
CA LYS A 13 5.80 -5.12 5.77
C LYS A 13 6.54 -4.36 6.87
N LYS A 14 7.70 -3.78 6.56
CA LYS A 14 8.54 -3.10 7.54
C LYS A 14 8.24 -1.62 7.70
N ALA A 15 7.61 -0.99 6.69
CA ALA A 15 7.35 0.45 6.72
C ALA A 15 6.68 0.96 8.02
N PRO A 16 5.69 0.30 8.62
CA PRO A 16 5.10 0.74 9.89
C PRO A 16 6.12 0.86 11.04
N ASP A 17 7.18 0.06 11.05
CA ASP A 17 8.21 0.10 12.10
C ASP A 17 9.09 1.36 12.01
N PHE A 18 9.14 1.99 10.83
CA PHE A 18 9.99 3.16 10.55
C PHE A 18 9.19 4.46 10.39
N LEU A 19 7.86 4.39 10.43
CA LEU A 19 6.99 5.56 10.35
C LEU A 19 6.60 6.04 11.75
N GLU A 20 6.60 7.35 11.94
CA GLU A 20 5.90 7.97 13.07
C GLU A 20 4.39 7.80 12.93
N GLU A 21 3.66 7.98 14.03
CA GLU A 21 2.19 7.97 14.01
C GLU A 21 1.66 9.05 13.04
N GLY A 22 0.73 8.68 12.15
CA GLY A 22 0.25 9.54 11.07
C GLY A 22 1.20 9.65 9.86
N GLY A 23 2.37 9.01 9.89
CA GLY A 23 3.28 8.89 8.74
C GLY A 23 2.73 7.94 7.67
N SER A 24 3.11 8.16 6.40
CA SER A 24 2.56 7.40 5.26
C SER A 24 3.61 6.66 4.43
N LEU A 25 3.26 5.47 3.93
CA LEU A 25 3.94 4.80 2.84
C LEU A 25 3.19 5.06 1.52
N GLN A 26 3.92 5.46 0.48
CA GLN A 26 3.36 5.70 -0.86
C GLN A 26 4.09 4.87 -1.92
N ILE A 27 3.34 4.16 -2.77
CA ILE A 27 3.90 3.30 -3.83
C ILE A 27 3.25 3.64 -5.17
N VAL A 28 4.09 3.88 -6.19
CA VAL A 28 3.66 4.07 -7.57
C VAL A 28 3.86 2.79 -8.36
N ALA A 29 2.79 2.25 -8.96
CA ALA A 29 2.87 1.01 -9.73
C ALA A 29 1.84 0.96 -10.86
N TYR A 30 2.15 0.16 -11.89
CA TYR A 30 1.16 -0.23 -12.89
C TYR A 30 0.14 -1.18 -12.26
N HIS A 31 -1.14 -0.80 -12.27
CA HIS A 31 -2.22 -1.56 -11.63
C HIS A 31 -2.27 -3.01 -12.14
N ASN A 32 -2.25 -3.17 -13.46
CA ASN A 32 -2.38 -4.45 -14.14
C ASN A 32 -1.09 -5.28 -14.13
N LYS A 33 0.03 -4.71 -13.66
CA LYS A 33 1.33 -5.40 -13.53
C LYS A 33 1.72 -5.55 -12.06
N GLY A 34 0.77 -6.01 -11.24
CA GLY A 34 1.00 -6.31 -9.82
C GLY A 34 0.59 -5.22 -8.84
N GLY A 35 0.19 -4.03 -9.31
CA GLY A 35 -0.32 -2.97 -8.43
C GLY A 35 -1.54 -3.39 -7.60
N SER A 36 -2.43 -4.23 -8.13
CA SER A 36 -3.55 -4.79 -7.35
C SER A 36 -3.09 -5.60 -6.13
N ARG A 37 -2.00 -6.37 -6.26
CA ARG A 37 -1.40 -7.14 -5.15
C ARG A 37 -0.72 -6.25 -4.13
N ILE A 38 -0.05 -5.20 -4.59
CA ILE A 38 0.55 -4.18 -3.72
C ILE A 38 -0.54 -3.53 -2.86
N LYS A 39 -1.64 -3.10 -3.49
CA LYS A 39 -2.78 -2.50 -2.78
C LYS A 39 -3.33 -3.42 -1.68
N ALA A 40 -3.61 -4.68 -2.03
CA ALA A 40 -4.14 -5.65 -1.07
C ALA A 40 -3.19 -5.86 0.12
N TYR A 41 -1.89 -5.99 -0.15
CA TYR A 41 -0.89 -6.20 0.89
C TYR A 41 -0.66 -4.96 1.76
N MET A 42 -0.72 -3.76 1.18
CA MET A 42 -0.71 -2.51 1.95
C MET A 42 -1.90 -2.43 2.91
N ARG A 43 -3.12 -2.78 2.47
CA ARG A 43 -4.29 -2.87 3.34
C ARG A 43 -4.12 -3.91 4.44
N GLU A 44 -3.58 -5.08 4.12
CA GLU A 44 -3.32 -6.15 5.10
C GLU A 44 -2.35 -5.69 6.20
N VAL A 45 -1.27 -4.99 5.83
CA VAL A 45 -0.22 -4.56 6.77
C VAL A 45 -0.62 -3.33 7.58
N PHE A 46 -1.22 -2.33 6.93
CA PHE A 46 -1.54 -1.06 7.59
C PHE A 46 -2.97 -1.00 8.15
N GLY A 47 -3.89 -1.84 7.65
CA GLY A 47 -5.32 -1.75 7.94
C GLY A 47 -6.07 -0.74 7.08
N ASN A 48 -5.38 0.00 6.22
CA ASN A 48 -5.95 0.99 5.31
C ASN A 48 -5.13 1.06 4.02
N VAL A 49 -5.78 1.45 2.92
CA VAL A 49 -5.07 1.85 1.69
C VAL A 49 -6.00 2.68 0.79
N ASP A 50 -5.49 3.76 0.25
CA ASP A 50 -6.19 4.59 -0.71
C ASP A 50 -5.40 4.78 -2.03
N GLU A 51 -6.05 5.33 -3.04
CA GLU A 51 -5.50 5.59 -4.37
C GLU A 51 -5.53 7.08 -4.71
N LEU A 52 -4.41 7.77 -4.54
CA LEU A 52 -4.31 9.23 -4.76
C LEU A 52 -4.42 9.64 -6.23
N CYS A 53 -3.97 8.79 -7.15
CA CYS A 53 -3.95 9.10 -8.57
C CYS A 53 -4.13 7.84 -9.41
N LYS A 54 -4.84 7.98 -10.54
CA LYS A 54 -5.08 6.91 -11.53
C LYS A 54 -4.97 7.50 -12.93
N THR A 55 -3.89 7.21 -13.64
CA THR A 55 -3.70 7.67 -15.02
C THR A 55 -2.82 6.70 -15.82
N GLY A 56 -3.15 6.45 -17.09
CA GLY A 56 -2.34 5.60 -17.97
C GLY A 56 -2.08 4.17 -17.45
N GLY A 57 -2.96 3.64 -16.59
CA GLY A 57 -2.76 2.35 -15.92
C GLY A 57 -1.79 2.37 -14.73
N ILE A 58 -1.21 3.53 -14.41
CA ILE A 58 -0.40 3.77 -13.21
C ILE A 58 -1.33 4.21 -12.07
N ARG A 59 -1.03 3.75 -10.86
CA ARG A 59 -1.68 4.18 -9.63
C ARG A 59 -0.67 4.59 -8.57
N VAL A 60 -1.06 5.54 -7.74
CA VAL A 60 -0.35 5.91 -6.51
C VAL A 60 -1.15 5.39 -5.33
N TYR A 61 -0.61 4.41 -4.62
CA TYR A 61 -1.19 3.83 -3.42
C TYR A 61 -0.63 4.51 -2.19
N ILE A 62 -1.46 4.78 -1.19
CA ILE A 62 -1.05 5.35 0.09
C ILE A 62 -1.65 4.56 1.25
N SER A 63 -0.84 4.29 2.28
CA SER A 63 -1.29 3.82 3.59
C SER A 63 -0.67 4.66 4.67
N VAL A 64 -1.38 4.86 5.77
CA VAL A 64 -0.99 5.75 6.87
C VAL A 64 -0.97 4.97 8.17
N LYS A 65 0.16 5.01 8.89
CA LYS A 65 0.27 4.36 10.20
C LYS A 65 -0.68 5.01 11.20
N GLY A 66 -1.44 4.18 11.89
CA GLY A 66 -2.39 4.64 12.92
C GLY A 66 -3.81 4.87 12.44
N LEU A 67 -4.03 4.97 11.12
CA LEU A 67 -5.36 5.07 10.55
C LEU A 67 -5.89 3.67 10.24
N ARG A 68 -6.87 3.19 11.01
CA ARG A 68 -7.65 2.01 10.66
C ARG A 68 -8.91 2.45 9.92
N GLU A 69 -9.15 1.86 8.77
CA GLU A 69 -10.46 1.92 8.14
C GLU A 69 -11.27 0.79 8.77
N ASP A 70 -12.08 1.10 9.78
CA ASP A 70 -13.06 0.14 10.29
C ASP A 70 -14.09 -0.12 9.17
N GLU A 71 -14.42 -1.40 8.90
CA GLU A 71 -15.38 -1.83 7.87
C GLU A 71 -16.84 -1.40 8.13
N ASP A 72 -17.09 -0.45 9.05
CA ASP A 72 -18.42 0.07 9.36
C ASP A 72 -18.66 1.42 8.66
N ASN A 73 -19.00 1.38 7.36
CA ASN A 73 -20.12 2.15 6.81
C ASN A 73 -20.52 1.68 5.40
N THR A 74 -21.60 0.89 5.33
CA THR A 74 -22.41 0.44 4.16
C THR A 74 -22.19 -0.97 3.65
#